data_AF-A0A434G6Y0-F1
#
_entry.id   AF-A0A434G6Y0-F1
#
_cell.length_a   1.000
_cell.length_b   1.000
_cell.length_c   1.000
_cell.angle_alpha   90.00
_cell.angle_beta   90.00
_cell.angle_gamma   90.00
#
_symmetry.space_group_name_H-M   'P 1'
#
loop_
_entity.id
_entity.type
_entity.pdbx_description
1 polymer ?
#
loop_
_entity_poly.entity_id
_entity_poly.type
_entity_poly.pdbx_seq_one_letter_code
_entity_poly.pdbx_strand_id
1 'polypeptide(L)'
;MTALQRDENPAGIHLPLDPLPGHTSRGRLERVLRRGEFAVTTELNPPDSADPEDVYNRAKIFDGWVDAINAVDASGANCHMSSVGICALLT
;
A
#
# COMPACT_ATOMS: atom_id res chain seq x y z
N MET A 1 7.24 -22.93 -17.06
CA MET A 1 6.79 -22.32 -15.79
C MET A 1 7.78 -21.21 -15.47
N THR A 2 7.45 -19.97 -15.85
CA THR A 2 8.21 -18.81 -15.40
C THR A 2 8.12 -18.77 -13.88
N ALA A 3 9.25 -18.64 -13.19
CA ALA A 3 9.24 -18.41 -11.75
C ALA A 3 8.31 -17.22 -11.48
N LEU A 4 7.38 -17.37 -10.51
CA LEU A 4 6.62 -16.23 -10.00
C LEU A 4 7.65 -15.21 -9.52
N GLN A 5 7.83 -14.15 -10.31
CA GLN A 5 8.63 -13.01 -9.87
C GLN A 5 7.93 -12.46 -8.64
N ARG A 6 8.61 -12.50 -7.49
CA ARG A 6 8.08 -11.85 -6.30
C ARG A 6 7.95 -10.36 -6.62
N ASP A 7 6.78 -9.80 -6.38
CA ASP A 7 6.53 -8.36 -6.46
C ASP A 7 7.17 -7.66 -5.25
N GLU A 8 8.49 -7.81 -5.15
CA GLU A 8 9.37 -7.30 -4.11
C GLU A 8 10.58 -6.66 -4.79
N ASN A 9 11.01 -5.50 -4.30
CA ASN A 9 12.22 -4.86 -4.81
C ASN A 9 13.45 -5.57 -4.20
N PRO A 10 14.43 -6.02 -5.01
CA PRO A 10 15.60 -6.76 -4.53
C PRO A 10 16.51 -5.94 -3.59
N ALA A 11 16.44 -4.61 -3.61
CA ALA A 11 17.18 -3.73 -2.71
C ALA A 11 16.45 -3.48 -1.37
N GLY A 12 15.20 -3.90 -1.23
CA GLY A 12 14.43 -3.83 0.02
C GLY A 12 12.94 -3.59 -0.21
N ILE A 13 12.10 -4.10 0.70
CA ILE A 13 10.63 -4.04 0.60
C ILE A 13 10.04 -2.63 0.63
N HIS A 14 10.78 -1.66 1.16
CA HIS A 14 10.36 -0.25 1.29
C HIS A 14 10.63 0.56 0.01
N LEU A 15 11.18 -0.07 -1.03
CA LEU A 15 11.52 0.61 -2.28
C LEU A 15 10.47 0.29 -3.36
N PRO A 16 10.10 1.28 -4.19
CA PRO A 16 9.17 1.05 -5.28
C PRO A 16 9.66 -0.03 -6.24
N LEU A 17 8.76 -0.85 -6.78
CA LEU A 17 9.13 -1.92 -7.71
C LEU A 17 9.73 -1.36 -9.01
N ASP A 18 10.47 -2.20 -9.74
CA ASP A 18 11.01 -1.80 -11.04
C ASP A 18 9.89 -1.45 -12.03
N PRO A 19 10.10 -0.47 -12.93
CA PRO A 19 9.14 -0.18 -13.97
C PRO A 19 8.95 -1.40 -14.89
N LEU A 20 7.70 -1.70 -15.24
CA LEU A 20 7.36 -2.72 -16.22
C LEU A 20 6.71 -2.08 -17.46
N PRO A 21 7.00 -2.57 -18.69
CA PRO A 21 6.31 -2.09 -19.88
C PRO A 21 4.79 -2.18 -19.72
N GLY A 22 4.09 -1.12 -20.14
CA GLY A 22 2.63 -1.03 -20.05
C GLY A 22 2.06 -0.87 -18.63
N HIS A 23 2.90 -0.72 -17.60
CA HIS A 23 2.47 -0.39 -16.24
C HIS A 23 2.68 1.09 -15.94
N THR A 24 1.74 1.70 -15.22
CA THR A 24 1.82 3.12 -14.85
C THR A 24 2.28 3.31 -13.41
N SER A 25 1.99 2.35 -12.54
CA SER A 25 2.41 2.32 -11.14
C SER A 25 3.66 1.47 -10.93
N ARG A 26 4.35 1.75 -9.82
CA ARG A 26 5.47 0.95 -9.30
C ARG A 26 5.05 0.11 -8.09
N GLY A 27 3.75 -0.16 -7.97
CA GLY A 27 3.15 -0.90 -6.86
C GLY A 27 2.72 -2.31 -7.27
N ARG A 28 2.44 -3.14 -6.27
CA ARG A 28 2.04 -4.54 -6.45
C ARG A 28 0.63 -4.69 -7.03
N LEU A 29 -0.32 -3.86 -6.62
CA LEU A 29 -1.73 -3.95 -7.02
C LEU A 29 -1.94 -3.98 -8.54
N GLU A 30 -1.33 -3.06 -9.30
CA GLU A 30 -1.49 -3.05 -10.75
C GLU A 30 -0.97 -4.35 -11.39
N ARG A 31 0.14 -4.87 -10.88
CA ARG A 31 0.74 -6.10 -11.41
C ARG A 31 -0.16 -7.31 -11.15
N VAL A 32 -0.70 -7.45 -9.94
CA VAL A 32 -1.66 -8.51 -9.57
C VAL A 32 -2.89 -8.45 -10.48
N LEU A 33 -3.48 -7.27 -10.63
CA LEU A 33 -4.67 -7.09 -11.48
C LEU A 33 -4.39 -7.39 -12.96
N ARG A 34 -3.24 -6.97 -13.50
CA ARG A 34 -2.86 -7.23 -14.90
C ARG A 34 -2.53 -8.69 -15.17
N ARG A 35 -2.04 -9.43 -14.17
CA ARG A 35 -1.84 -10.89 -14.27
C ARG A 35 -3.15 -11.68 -14.20
N GLY A 36 -4.27 -11.02 -13.88
CA GLY A 36 -5.57 -11.68 -13.69
C GLY A 36 -5.62 -12.51 -12.39
N GLU A 37 -4.76 -12.17 -11.42
CA GLU A 37 -4.72 -12.81 -10.11
C GLU A 37 -5.76 -12.21 -9.17
N PHE A 38 -6.13 -12.96 -8.13
CA PHE A 38 -6.99 -12.46 -7.07
C PHE A 38 -6.24 -11.45 -6.20
N ALA A 39 -6.77 -10.23 -6.07
CA ALA A 39 -6.18 -9.17 -5.28
C ALA A 39 -6.88 -9.02 -3.93
N VAL A 40 -6.10 -8.86 -2.86
CA VAL A 40 -6.58 -8.54 -1.51
C VAL A 40 -6.18 -7.11 -1.18
N THR A 41 -7.14 -6.26 -0.82
CA THR A 41 -6.87 -4.91 -0.32
C THR A 41 -7.44 -4.73 1.08
N THR A 42 -6.92 -3.74 1.79
CA THR A 42 -7.48 -3.28 3.07
C THR A 42 -7.67 -1.78 3.07
N GLU A 43 -8.51 -1.30 3.98
CA GLU A 43 -8.66 0.10 4.29
C GLU A 43 -7.94 0.43 5.61
N LEU A 44 -7.29 1.59 5.65
CA LEU A 44 -6.67 2.12 6.84
C LEU A 44 -7.33 3.45 7.22
N ASN A 45 -8.02 3.43 8.37
CA ASN A 45 -8.58 4.65 8.95
C ASN A 45 -7.46 5.54 9.52
N PRO A 46 -7.53 6.86 9.29
CA PRO A 46 -6.56 7.79 9.84
C PRO A 46 -6.53 7.76 11.37
N PRO A 47 -5.35 7.91 12.00
CA PRO A 47 -5.26 8.09 13.44
C PRO A 47 -5.77 9.45 13.88
N ASP A 48 -6.28 9.50 15.11
CA ASP A 48 -6.62 10.74 15.80
C ASP A 48 -5.38 11.29 16.51
N SER A 49 -4.34 11.53 15.72
CA SER A 49 -3.00 11.90 16.15
C SER A 49 -2.24 12.49 14.97
N ALA A 50 -1.19 13.28 15.25
CA ALA A 50 -0.26 13.77 14.24
C ALA A 50 1.03 12.93 14.17
N ASP A 51 1.19 11.93 15.03
CA ASP A 51 2.38 11.09 15.08
C ASP A 51 2.39 10.09 13.90
N PRO A 52 3.42 10.09 13.03
CA PRO A 52 3.53 9.11 11.95
C PRO A 52 3.66 7.66 12.45
N GLU A 53 4.18 7.43 13.66
CA GLU A 53 4.29 6.08 14.22
C GLU A 53 2.93 5.41 14.43
N ASP A 54 1.88 6.20 14.70
CA ASP A 54 0.51 5.67 14.80
C ASP A 54 0.02 5.10 13.46
N VAL A 55 0.47 5.65 12.34
CA VAL A 55 0.18 5.12 10.99
C VAL A 55 0.94 3.82 10.77
N TYR A 56 2.25 3.79 11.04
CA TYR A 56 3.08 2.60 10.85
C TYR A 56 2.61 1.42 11.70
N ASN A 57 2.29 1.66 12.97
CA ASN A 57 1.80 0.62 13.88
C ASN A 57 0.48 0.00 13.39
N ARG A 58 -0.43 0.81 12.85
CA ARG A 58 -1.68 0.30 12.26
C ARG A 58 -1.47 -0.40 10.92
N ALA A 59 -0.54 0.06 10.09
CA ALA A 59 -0.26 -0.55 8.79
C ALA A 59 0.49 -1.89 8.89
N LYS A 60 1.39 -2.03 9.88
CA LYS A 60 2.27 -3.19 10.06
C LYS A 60 1.55 -4.52 10.15
N ILE A 61 0.32 -4.54 10.67
CA ILE A 61 -0.47 -5.78 10.78
C ILE A 61 -0.83 -6.39 9.41
N PHE A 62 -0.79 -5.59 8.35
CA PHE A 62 -1.13 -5.99 6.99
C PHE A 62 0.10 -6.42 6.17
N ASP A 63 1.31 -6.31 6.72
CA ASP A 63 2.55 -6.66 6.03
C ASP A 63 2.53 -8.14 5.61
N GLY A 64 2.75 -8.38 4.32
CA GLY A 64 2.68 -9.72 3.71
C GLY A 64 1.27 -10.29 3.47
N TRP A 65 0.20 -9.60 3.86
CA TRP A 65 -1.19 -10.11 3.74
C TRP A 65 -2.00 -9.44 2.63
N VAL A 66 -1.69 -8.19 2.28
CA VAL A 66 -2.48 -7.39 1.34
C VAL A 66 -1.62 -6.91 0.16
N ASP A 67 -2.24 -6.71 -1.00
CA ASP A 67 -1.60 -6.18 -2.21
C ASP A 67 -1.62 -4.65 -2.27
N ALA A 68 -2.52 -4.00 -1.51
CA ALA A 68 -2.59 -2.55 -1.33
C ALA A 68 -3.35 -2.15 -0.05
N ILE A 69 -3.02 -0.95 0.43
CA ILE A 69 -3.72 -0.25 1.51
C ILE A 69 -4.37 1.00 0.92
N ASN A 70 -5.67 1.18 1.14
CA ASN A 70 -6.38 2.41 0.84
C ASN A 70 -6.44 3.29 2.10
N ALA A 71 -5.88 4.51 2.05
CA ALA A 71 -6.06 5.50 3.11
C ALA A 71 -7.39 6.22 2.93
N VAL A 72 -8.33 6.03 3.85
CA VAL A 72 -9.67 6.60 3.72
C VAL A 72 -9.70 8.06 4.14
N ASP A 73 -10.53 8.85 3.46
CA ASP A 73 -10.74 10.27 3.75
C ASP A 73 -12.01 10.47 4.58
N ALA A 74 -11.84 10.98 5.81
CA ALA A 74 -12.92 11.44 6.70
C ALA A 74 -14.17 10.52 6.80
N SER A 75 -13.98 9.19 6.87
CA SER A 75 -15.06 8.19 6.85
C SER A 75 -16.15 8.37 7.93
N GLY A 76 -15.84 9.08 9.01
CA GLY A 76 -16.76 9.40 10.12
C GLY A 76 -17.14 10.89 10.26
N ALA A 77 -16.86 11.73 9.27
CA ALA A 77 -17.07 13.20 9.32
C ALA A 77 -16.33 13.91 10.48
N ASN A 78 -15.19 13.36 10.91
CA ASN A 78 -14.29 13.95 11.89
C ASN A 78 -12.96 14.33 11.25
N CYS A 79 -12.32 15.39 11.75
CA CYS A 79 -10.96 15.75 11.36
C CYS A 79 -9.98 14.79 12.01
N HIS A 80 -9.31 13.97 11.20
CA HIS A 80 -8.19 13.12 11.60
C HIS A 80 -6.95 13.47 10.78
N MET A 81 -5.85 12.72 10.94
CA MET A 81 -4.69 12.84 10.06
C MET A 81 -5.13 12.77 8.57
N SER A 82 -4.57 13.64 7.73
CA SER A 82 -4.89 13.68 6.30
C SER A 82 -4.60 12.33 5.63
N SER A 83 -5.56 11.83 4.83
CA SER A 83 -5.40 10.63 3.99
C SER A 83 -4.22 10.76 3.01
N VAL A 84 -3.98 11.96 2.48
CA VAL A 84 -2.80 12.26 1.66
C VAL A 84 -1.51 12.16 2.47
N GLY A 85 -1.53 12.62 3.73
CA GLY A 85 -0.40 12.45 4.65
C GLY A 85 -0.09 10.98 4.91
N ILE A 86 -1.11 10.16 5.12
CA ILE A 86 -0.97 8.70 5.27
C ILE A 86 -0.38 8.07 4.01
N CYS A 87 -0.91 8.41 2.83
CA CYS A 87 -0.37 7.93 1.56
C CYS A 87 1.11 8.30 1.38
N ALA A 88 1.52 9.49 1.82
CA ALA A 88 2.91 9.94 1.75
C ALA A 88 3.84 9.21 2.73
N LEU A 89 3.32 8.71 3.86
CA LEU A 89 4.08 7.92 4.83
C LEU A 89 4.28 6.47 4.39
N LEU A 90 3.35 5.91 3.61
CA LEU A 90 3.29 4.48 3.23
C LEU A 90 3.80 4.18 1.80
N THR A 91 4.67 5.03 1.24
CA THR A 91 5.18 4.91 -0.14
C THR A 91 6.34 3.93 -0.28
#